data_AF-A0A962PAA7-F1
#
_entry.id   AF-A0A962PAA7-F1
#
_cell.length_a   1.000
_cell.length_b   1.000
_cell.length_c   1.000
_cell.angle_alpha   90.00
_cell.angle_beta   90.00
_cell.angle_gamma   90.00
#
_symmetry.space_group_name_H-M   'P 1'
#
loop_
_entity.id
_entity.type
_entity.pdbx_description
1 polymer ?
#
loop_
_entity_poly.entity_id
_entity_poly.type
_entity_poly.pdbx_seq_one_letter_code
_entity_poly.pdbx_strand_id
1 'polypeptide(L)'
;MLTRLIFRYFAAGLPLLLLAAGHAAAQAWAVSRTEYGDPDLQGLWNNTTLTPFERPRELGEQLIYSEEEAIRVEQEATAVRSARPTEADPGRSAPAAGTFIGQQAEEEFTDFGLTLTRIHGQPRTSLIVDTADGRFPFLERGRNRDIFGRWREAGFGPFDGPEIRSAGERCLSAIGTMPPMALLPYNSNIQIVQNRDYVMIVGEMVHDARIIRLDGTHQPSSLKYWFGDSIGHWEGDTLVVHSINFHPQISNFRLISSEQLEVTERFTRISETEIFYSYVVEDPEIFAQPFTVEMILTRLPPGQQMYEFACHEGNYAMRSILAGARREEVEKARAD
;
A
#
# COMPACT_ATOMS: atom_id res chain seq x y z
N MET A 1 9.39 84.97 -56.33
CA MET A 1 9.45 84.30 -55.01
C MET A 1 8.07 83.71 -54.74
N LEU A 2 7.75 82.57 -55.36
CA LEU A 2 7.71 81.22 -54.78
C LEU A 2 6.60 81.02 -53.73
N THR A 3 5.42 80.58 -54.19
CA THR A 3 4.48 79.84 -53.34
C THR A 3 3.68 78.86 -54.20
N ARG A 4 4.02 77.57 -54.09
CA ARG A 4 3.31 76.44 -54.72
C ARG A 4 2.25 75.90 -53.74
N LEU A 5 1.03 75.76 -54.24
CA LEU A 5 -0.06 74.97 -53.66
C LEU A 5 0.28 73.48 -53.75
N ILE A 6 0.22 72.73 -52.65
CA ILE A 6 0.09 71.26 -52.66
C ILE A 6 -0.86 70.82 -51.53
N PHE A 7 -1.91 70.10 -51.92
CA PHE A 7 -2.87 69.37 -51.10
C PHE A 7 -2.18 68.43 -50.09
N ARG A 8 -2.60 68.44 -48.83
CA ARG A 8 -2.23 67.41 -47.82
C ARG A 8 -3.42 66.51 -47.55
N TYR A 9 -3.27 65.24 -47.91
CA TYR A 9 -4.14 64.13 -47.55
C TYR A 9 -4.01 63.79 -46.06
N PHE A 10 -5.14 63.54 -45.42
CA PHE A 10 -5.24 62.92 -44.10
C PHE A 10 -4.80 61.45 -44.18
N ALA A 11 -3.85 61.04 -43.35
CA ALA A 11 -3.59 59.64 -43.03
C ALA A 11 -3.60 59.50 -41.50
N ALA A 12 -4.66 58.90 -40.96
CA ALA A 12 -4.76 58.55 -39.55
C ALA A 12 -3.86 57.34 -39.26
N GLY A 13 -2.84 57.53 -38.42
CA GLY A 13 -2.00 56.45 -37.91
C GLY A 13 -2.66 55.81 -36.67
N LEU A 14 -2.98 54.52 -36.76
CA LEU A 14 -3.37 53.68 -35.63
C LEU A 14 -2.10 53.34 -34.79
N PRO A 15 -2.11 53.43 -33.45
CA PRO A 15 -0.99 52.94 -32.65
C PRO A 15 -1.09 51.41 -32.54
N LEU A 16 -0.03 50.71 -32.98
CA LEU A 16 0.13 49.27 -32.77
C LEU A 16 0.50 49.04 -31.29
N LEU A 17 -0.48 48.62 -30.49
CA LEU A 17 -0.26 48.07 -29.15
C LEU A 17 0.34 46.67 -29.30
N LEU A 18 1.65 46.55 -29.07
CA LEU A 18 2.33 45.28 -28.89
C LEU A 18 1.84 44.63 -27.59
N LEU A 19 0.82 43.77 -27.69
CA LEU A 19 0.46 42.81 -26.65
C LEU A 19 1.61 41.81 -26.50
N ALA A 20 2.47 42.04 -25.51
CA ALA A 20 3.39 41.03 -25.01
C ALA A 20 2.55 39.91 -24.37
N ALA A 21 2.22 38.88 -25.17
CA ALA A 21 1.67 37.63 -24.66
C ALA A 21 2.77 36.91 -23.88
N GLY A 22 2.91 37.26 -22.60
CA GLY A 22 3.68 36.48 -21.65
C GLY A 22 3.07 35.10 -21.55
N HIS A 23 3.61 34.15 -22.32
CA HIS A 23 3.38 32.75 -22.09
C HIS A 23 4.09 32.41 -20.78
N ALA A 24 3.36 32.46 -19.67
CA ALA A 24 3.76 31.77 -18.47
C ALA A 24 3.75 30.28 -18.81
N ALA A 25 4.86 29.77 -19.32
CA ALA A 25 5.10 28.34 -19.37
C ALA A 25 5.04 27.87 -17.92
N ALA A 26 4.05 27.02 -17.60
CA ALA A 26 4.02 26.32 -16.34
C ALA A 26 5.39 25.64 -16.18
N GLN A 27 6.13 26.05 -15.15
CA GLN A 27 7.46 25.54 -14.92
C GLN A 27 7.33 24.03 -14.67
N ALA A 28 7.97 23.22 -15.51
CA ALA A 28 7.92 21.78 -15.37
C ALA A 28 8.41 21.41 -13.96
N TRP A 29 7.62 20.61 -13.24
CA TRP A 29 8.00 20.15 -11.91
C TRP A 29 9.35 19.41 -12.00
N ALA A 30 10.24 19.72 -11.06
CA ALA A 30 11.55 19.10 -10.96
C ALA A 30 11.64 18.36 -9.62
N VAL A 31 12.23 17.17 -9.64
CA VAL A 31 12.42 16.35 -8.45
C VAL A 31 13.29 17.11 -7.43
N SER A 32 12.75 17.31 -6.23
CA SER A 32 13.50 17.87 -5.10
C SER A 32 14.66 16.94 -4.74
N ARG A 33 15.81 17.51 -4.36
CA ARG A 33 17.00 16.76 -3.96
C ARG A 33 17.36 17.01 -2.51
N THR A 34 17.93 16.01 -1.87
CA THR A 34 18.55 16.12 -0.54
C THR A 34 19.86 16.90 -0.61
N GLU A 35 20.45 17.20 0.55
CA GLU A 35 21.79 17.80 0.65
C GLU A 35 22.91 16.93 0.05
N TYR A 36 22.64 15.65 -0.23
CA TYR A 36 23.56 14.70 -0.85
C TYR A 36 23.40 14.62 -2.38
N GLY A 37 22.37 15.26 -2.95
CA GLY A 37 22.09 15.24 -4.38
C GLY A 37 21.13 14.13 -4.83
N ASP A 38 20.68 13.27 -3.93
CA ASP A 38 19.71 12.20 -4.21
C ASP A 38 18.27 12.73 -4.25
N PRO A 39 17.34 12.10 -4.99
CA PRO A 39 15.91 12.39 -4.91
C PRO A 39 15.38 12.40 -3.46
N ASP A 40 14.66 13.46 -3.10
CA ASP A 40 14.07 13.60 -1.78
C ASP A 40 12.70 12.90 -1.71
N LEU A 41 12.69 11.74 -1.06
CA LEU A 41 11.51 10.93 -0.74
C LEU A 41 10.95 11.25 0.66
N GLN A 42 11.58 12.14 1.43
CA GLN A 42 11.21 12.33 2.82
C GLN A 42 9.79 12.88 2.97
N GLY A 43 9.16 12.45 4.07
CA GLY A 43 7.87 12.96 4.49
C GLY A 43 6.93 11.88 4.96
N LEU A 44 5.69 12.30 5.15
CA LEU A 44 4.57 11.44 5.50
C LEU A 44 3.76 11.15 4.24
N TRP A 45 3.49 9.87 4.03
CA TRP A 45 2.86 9.30 2.86
C TRP A 45 1.71 8.39 3.28
N ASN A 46 0.81 8.11 2.36
CA ASN A 46 -0.30 7.18 2.55
C ASN A 46 -0.50 6.36 1.27
N ASN A 47 -0.78 5.07 1.42
CA ASN A 47 -0.94 4.15 0.28
C ASN A 47 -2.39 3.66 0.10
N THR A 48 -3.37 4.22 0.81
CA THR A 48 -4.77 3.79 0.68
C THR A 48 -5.32 4.04 -0.72
N THR A 49 -6.09 3.08 -1.22
CA THR A 49 -6.75 3.17 -2.51
C THR A 49 -7.98 2.26 -2.56
N LEU A 50 -8.93 2.61 -3.43
CA LEU A 50 -10.06 1.76 -3.77
C LEU A 50 -9.66 0.62 -4.72
N THR A 51 -8.53 0.75 -5.42
CA THR A 51 -8.09 -0.25 -6.41
C THR A 51 -7.79 -1.57 -5.70
N PRO A 52 -8.46 -2.67 -6.08
CA PRO A 52 -8.22 -3.96 -5.46
C PRO A 52 -6.86 -4.51 -5.87
N PHE A 53 -6.27 -5.36 -5.03
CA PHE A 53 -4.99 -5.98 -5.34
C PHE A 53 -5.08 -6.87 -6.59
N GLU A 54 -6.10 -7.72 -6.63
CA GLU A 54 -6.41 -8.59 -7.77
C GLU A 54 -7.61 -8.04 -8.55
N ARG A 55 -7.60 -8.22 -9.87
CA ARG A 55 -8.70 -7.77 -10.71
C ARG A 55 -10.00 -8.53 -10.42
N PRO A 56 -11.15 -7.84 -10.38
CA PRO A 56 -12.46 -8.47 -10.42
C PRO A 56 -12.57 -9.41 -11.62
N ARG A 57 -13.14 -10.61 -11.42
CA ARG A 57 -13.15 -11.68 -12.44
C ARG A 57 -13.96 -11.30 -13.67
N GLU A 58 -15.01 -10.52 -13.46
CA GLU A 58 -15.91 -9.98 -14.47
C GLU A 58 -15.23 -9.03 -15.45
N LEU A 59 -14.07 -8.46 -15.11
CA LEU A 59 -13.30 -7.56 -15.96
C LEU A 59 -12.28 -8.29 -16.85
N GLY A 60 -12.00 -9.57 -16.60
CA GLY A 60 -11.06 -10.37 -17.39
C GLY A 60 -9.70 -9.69 -17.55
N GLU A 61 -9.35 -9.34 -18.79
CA GLU A 61 -8.05 -8.73 -19.12
C GLU A 61 -8.08 -7.17 -19.12
N GLN A 62 -9.20 -6.55 -18.71
CA GLN A 62 -9.33 -5.10 -18.69
C GLN A 62 -8.45 -4.48 -17.60
N LEU A 63 -7.27 -3.97 -17.95
CA LEU A 63 -6.33 -3.32 -17.03
C LEU A 63 -6.77 -1.92 -16.57
N ILE A 64 -7.49 -1.20 -17.43
CA ILE A 64 -7.84 0.21 -17.25
C ILE A 64 -9.36 0.38 -17.30
N TYR A 65 -9.92 1.04 -16.31
CA TYR A 65 -11.30 1.51 -16.38
C TYR A 65 -11.39 2.67 -17.38
N SER A 66 -12.50 2.76 -18.12
CA SER A 66 -12.88 4.06 -18.69
C SER A 66 -13.17 5.05 -17.56
N GLU A 67 -13.08 6.36 -17.84
CA GLU A 67 -13.36 7.37 -16.80
C GLU A 67 -14.79 7.28 -16.26
N GLU A 68 -15.76 6.92 -17.10
CA GLU A 68 -17.14 6.72 -16.66
C GLU A 68 -17.27 5.54 -15.69
N GLU A 69 -16.59 4.42 -15.95
CA GLU A 69 -16.55 3.27 -15.04
C GLU A 69 -15.83 3.62 -13.74
N ALA A 70 -14.70 4.31 -13.81
CA ALA A 70 -13.95 4.73 -12.64
C ALA A 70 -14.78 5.64 -11.74
N ILE A 71 -15.45 6.65 -12.32
CA ILE A 71 -16.37 7.54 -11.59
C ILE A 71 -17.49 6.75 -10.93
N ARG A 72 -18.10 5.78 -11.63
CA ARG A 72 -19.16 4.95 -11.07
C ARG A 72 -18.68 4.16 -9.86
N VAL A 73 -17.51 3.52 -9.96
CA VAL A 73 -16.91 2.73 -8.87
C VAL A 73 -16.60 3.60 -7.64
N GLU A 74 -15.98 4.77 -7.85
CA GLU A 74 -15.66 5.71 -6.77
C GLU A 74 -16.92 6.31 -6.11
N GLN A 75 -17.96 6.60 -6.90
CA GLN A 75 -19.26 7.07 -6.39
C GLN A 75 -19.99 6.01 -5.57
N GLU A 76 -19.97 4.74 -6.03
CA GLU A 76 -20.56 3.63 -5.28
C GLU A 76 -19.85 3.44 -3.93
N ALA A 77 -18.52 3.43 -3.92
CA ALA A 77 -17.75 3.33 -2.68
C ALA A 77 -18.05 4.51 -1.72
N THR A 78 -18.18 5.72 -2.27
CA THR A 78 -18.56 6.91 -1.51
C THR A 78 -19.96 6.78 -0.91
N ALA A 79 -20.93 6.29 -1.69
CA ALA A 79 -22.30 6.09 -1.24
C ALA A 79 -22.37 5.04 -0.13
N VAL A 80 -21.66 3.92 -0.28
CA VAL A 80 -21.57 2.87 0.75
C VAL A 80 -20.97 3.42 2.04
N ARG A 81 -19.85 4.16 1.97
CA ARG A 81 -19.24 4.78 3.16
C ARG A 81 -20.19 5.78 3.83
N SER A 82 -20.90 6.58 3.04
CA SER A 82 -21.82 7.61 3.55
C SER A 82 -23.10 7.03 4.15
N ALA A 83 -23.47 5.81 3.79
CA ALA A 83 -24.64 5.10 4.32
C ALA A 83 -24.34 4.35 5.64
N ARG A 84 -23.07 4.31 6.09
CA ARG A 84 -22.71 3.62 7.33
C ARG A 84 -23.35 4.31 8.54
N PRO A 85 -23.78 3.55 9.57
CA PRO A 85 -24.25 4.13 10.82
C PRO A 85 -23.13 4.99 11.45
N THR A 86 -23.48 6.19 11.91
CA THR A 86 -22.52 7.07 12.62
C THR A 86 -22.49 6.80 14.12
N GLU A 87 -23.47 6.06 14.63
CA GLU A 87 -23.60 5.71 16.05
C GLU A 87 -23.97 4.24 16.18
N ALA A 88 -23.26 3.53 17.06
CA ALA A 88 -23.66 2.19 17.46
C ALA A 88 -24.89 2.27 18.36
N ASP A 89 -25.92 1.45 18.12
CA ASP A 89 -27.10 1.37 18.98
C ASP A 89 -26.73 0.79 20.36
N PRO A 90 -26.73 1.60 21.45
CA PRO A 90 -26.36 1.13 22.79
C PRO A 90 -27.42 0.20 23.39
N GLY A 91 -28.64 0.18 22.84
CA GLY A 91 -29.75 -0.67 23.27
C GLY A 91 -29.83 -2.00 22.52
N ARG A 92 -28.90 -2.29 21.60
CA ARG A 92 -28.95 -3.52 20.79
C ARG A 92 -28.88 -4.77 21.68
N SER A 93 -29.76 -5.72 21.41
CA SER A 93 -29.69 -7.04 22.04
C SER A 93 -28.46 -7.81 21.54
N ALA A 94 -27.99 -8.77 22.34
CA ALA A 94 -26.95 -9.67 21.90
C ALA A 94 -27.40 -10.44 20.64
N PRO A 95 -26.49 -10.72 19.68
CA PRO A 95 -26.81 -11.55 18.53
C PRO A 95 -27.36 -12.92 18.95
N ALA A 96 -28.24 -13.50 18.13
CA ALA A 96 -28.79 -14.82 18.41
C ALA A 96 -27.68 -15.87 18.51
N ALA A 97 -27.84 -16.86 19.39
CA ALA A 97 -26.84 -17.91 19.54
C ALA A 97 -26.59 -18.62 18.19
N GLY A 98 -25.31 -18.77 17.82
CA GLY A 98 -24.90 -19.38 16.55
C GLY A 98 -24.81 -18.41 15.37
N THR A 99 -25.12 -17.12 15.54
CA THR A 99 -24.82 -16.13 14.49
C THR A 99 -23.32 -15.89 14.39
N PHE A 100 -22.84 -15.72 13.16
CA PHE A 100 -21.48 -15.23 12.92
C PHE A 100 -21.34 -13.81 13.47
N ILE A 101 -20.37 -13.61 14.36
CA ILE A 101 -20.00 -12.27 14.84
C ILE A 101 -18.84 -11.81 13.96
N GLY A 102 -19.11 -10.85 13.07
CA GLY A 102 -18.11 -10.21 12.23
C GLY A 102 -17.46 -9.01 12.90
N GLN A 103 -16.59 -8.33 12.17
CA GLN A 103 -15.85 -7.13 12.61
C GLN A 103 -16.63 -5.85 12.27
N GLN A 104 -17.96 -5.87 12.43
CA GLN A 104 -18.83 -4.78 11.98
C GLN A 104 -18.46 -3.44 12.63
N ALA A 105 -18.09 -3.46 13.92
CA ALA A 105 -17.67 -2.26 14.62
C ALA A 105 -16.41 -1.66 13.98
N GLU A 106 -15.44 -2.48 13.60
CA GLU A 106 -14.22 -2.04 12.93
C GLU A 106 -14.48 -1.59 11.48
N GLU A 107 -15.35 -2.31 10.75
CA GLU A 107 -15.75 -1.98 9.37
C GLU A 107 -16.43 -0.61 9.29
N GLU A 108 -17.23 -0.24 10.30
CA GLU A 108 -17.88 1.07 10.40
C GLU A 108 -16.86 2.23 10.43
N PHE A 109 -15.74 2.06 11.15
CA PHE A 109 -14.67 3.07 11.28
C PHE A 109 -13.53 2.93 10.27
N THR A 110 -13.59 1.96 9.36
CA THR A 110 -12.52 1.75 8.37
C THR A 110 -12.53 2.85 7.31
N ASP A 111 -11.41 3.55 7.15
CA ASP A 111 -11.22 4.60 6.14
C ASP A 111 -10.36 4.10 4.96
N PHE A 112 -10.94 3.17 4.18
CA PHE A 112 -10.36 2.84 2.89
C PHE A 112 -10.38 4.07 1.97
N GLY A 113 -9.28 4.27 1.24
CA GLY A 113 -9.22 5.27 0.18
C GLY A 113 -10.38 5.08 -0.79
N LEU A 114 -11.09 6.17 -1.11
CA LEU A 114 -12.26 6.14 -1.99
C LEU A 114 -11.94 6.37 -3.46
N THR A 115 -10.68 6.57 -3.79
CA THR A 115 -10.22 6.86 -5.13
C THR A 115 -9.42 5.69 -5.68
N LEU A 116 -9.63 5.41 -6.97
CA LEU A 116 -8.83 4.43 -7.68
C LEU A 116 -7.41 4.97 -7.86
N THR A 117 -6.43 4.08 -7.76
CA THR A 117 -5.05 4.38 -8.13
C THR A 117 -5.01 4.72 -9.62
N ARG A 118 -4.40 5.85 -9.94
CA ARG A 118 -4.21 6.33 -11.31
C ARG A 118 -2.72 6.36 -11.64
N ILE A 119 -2.31 5.51 -12.57
CA ILE A 119 -0.92 5.48 -13.06
C ILE A 119 -0.90 6.23 -14.39
N HIS A 120 -0.13 7.31 -14.46
CA HIS A 120 -0.11 8.22 -15.61
C HIS A 120 -1.53 8.71 -16.02
N GLY A 121 -2.37 8.98 -15.01
CA GLY A 121 -3.76 9.42 -15.20
C GLY A 121 -4.76 8.30 -15.50
N GLN A 122 -4.32 7.06 -15.71
CA GLN A 122 -5.20 5.94 -16.07
C GLN A 122 -5.68 5.19 -14.83
N PRO A 123 -7.00 5.07 -14.58
CA PRO A 123 -7.53 4.35 -13.43
C PRO A 123 -7.32 2.84 -13.59
N ARG A 124 -6.63 2.24 -12.63
CA ARG A 124 -6.33 0.81 -12.63
C ARG A 124 -7.50 -0.02 -12.08
N THR A 125 -7.76 -1.16 -12.72
CA THR A 125 -8.74 -2.16 -12.27
C THR A 125 -8.18 -3.12 -11.21
N SER A 126 -6.85 -3.21 -11.13
CA SER A 126 -6.09 -4.02 -10.18
C SER A 126 -4.72 -3.40 -9.94
N LEU A 127 -4.06 -3.75 -8.83
CA LEU A 127 -2.68 -3.33 -8.60
C LEU A 127 -1.67 -4.27 -9.25
N ILE A 128 -1.99 -5.57 -9.38
CA ILE A 128 -1.21 -6.47 -10.24
C ILE A 128 -1.47 -6.10 -11.70
N VAL A 129 -0.41 -5.82 -12.46
CA VAL A 129 -0.54 -5.22 -13.81
C VAL A 129 -0.04 -6.09 -14.97
N ASP A 130 0.86 -7.04 -14.73
CA ASP A 130 1.58 -7.77 -15.78
C ASP A 130 1.08 -9.21 -16.03
N THR A 131 0.28 -9.76 -15.10
CA THR A 131 -0.51 -10.97 -15.35
C THR A 131 -1.72 -10.63 -16.22
N ALA A 132 -2.09 -11.51 -17.16
CA ALA A 132 -3.18 -11.27 -18.11
C ALA A 132 -4.49 -10.87 -17.42
N ASP A 133 -4.88 -11.59 -16.37
CA ASP A 133 -6.11 -11.35 -15.61
C ASP A 133 -5.90 -10.44 -14.38
N GLY A 134 -4.70 -9.91 -14.15
CA GLY A 134 -4.42 -9.03 -13.01
C GLY A 134 -4.57 -9.74 -11.66
N ARG A 135 -4.28 -11.03 -11.61
CA ARG A 135 -4.41 -11.89 -10.43
C ARG A 135 -3.11 -12.60 -10.12
N PHE A 136 -2.97 -13.11 -8.90
CA PHE A 136 -1.74 -13.81 -8.52
C PHE A 136 -1.51 -15.05 -9.42
N PRO A 137 -0.32 -15.21 -10.00
CA PRO A 137 -0.01 -16.35 -10.86
C PRO A 137 0.42 -17.55 -10.01
N PHE A 138 -0.42 -18.04 -9.10
CA PHE A 138 -0.06 -19.17 -8.23
C PHE A 138 0.23 -20.45 -9.03
N LEU A 139 1.28 -21.18 -8.63
CA LEU A 139 1.49 -22.55 -9.05
C LEU A 139 0.37 -23.47 -8.55
N GLU A 140 0.25 -24.64 -9.17
CA GLU A 140 -0.56 -25.71 -8.61
C GLU A 140 -0.07 -26.05 -7.18
N ARG A 141 -0.99 -25.97 -6.21
CA ARG A 141 -0.71 -26.08 -4.77
C ARG A 141 0.23 -25.00 -4.19
N GLY A 142 0.58 -23.95 -4.93
CA GLY A 142 1.44 -22.85 -4.47
C GLY A 142 0.97 -22.24 -3.14
N ARG A 143 -0.35 -22.07 -2.98
CA ARG A 143 -0.98 -21.58 -1.74
C ARG A 143 -0.74 -22.44 -0.48
N ASN A 144 -0.27 -23.67 -0.64
CA ASN A 144 0.00 -24.62 0.46
C ASN A 144 1.48 -24.94 0.63
N ARG A 145 2.39 -24.26 -0.09
CA ARG A 145 3.83 -24.50 0.00
C ARG A 145 4.55 -23.57 0.97
N ASP A 146 3.84 -22.65 1.60
CA ASP A 146 4.36 -21.81 2.68
C ASP A 146 4.54 -22.58 3.99
N ILE A 147 5.08 -21.92 5.01
CA ILE A 147 5.32 -22.55 6.31
C ILE A 147 4.02 -23.08 6.97
N PHE A 148 2.91 -22.36 6.82
CA PHE A 148 1.63 -22.76 7.39
C PHE A 148 1.06 -23.98 6.68
N GLY A 149 1.25 -24.10 5.36
CA GLY A 149 0.95 -25.30 4.59
C GLY A 149 1.74 -26.50 5.07
N ARG A 150 3.05 -26.36 5.31
CA ARG A 150 3.90 -27.42 5.87
C ARG A 150 3.44 -27.87 7.25
N TRP A 151 3.03 -26.94 8.12
CA TRP A 151 2.49 -27.29 9.44
C TRP A 151 1.14 -28.02 9.33
N ARG A 152 0.24 -27.59 8.44
CA ARG A 152 -1.01 -28.33 8.18
C ARG A 152 -0.73 -29.75 7.70
N GLU A 153 0.24 -29.93 6.80
CA GLU A 153 0.66 -31.26 6.32
C GLU A 153 1.29 -32.12 7.42
N ALA A 154 1.97 -31.51 8.39
CA ALA A 154 2.49 -32.18 9.58
C ALA A 154 1.41 -32.52 10.64
N GLY A 155 0.15 -32.17 10.38
CA GLY A 155 -0.99 -32.51 11.25
C GLY A 155 -1.35 -31.44 12.29
N PHE A 156 -0.73 -30.25 12.25
CA PHE A 156 -1.11 -29.16 13.14
C PHE A 156 -2.46 -28.56 12.73
N GLY A 157 -3.37 -28.46 13.70
CA GLY A 157 -4.63 -27.76 13.57
C GLY A 157 -4.48 -26.24 13.59
N PRO A 158 -5.50 -25.47 13.14
CA PRO A 158 -5.41 -24.01 12.94
C PRO A 158 -5.16 -23.17 14.21
N PHE A 159 -5.18 -23.80 15.39
CA PHE A 159 -4.96 -23.16 16.70
C PHE A 159 -3.96 -23.92 17.58
N ASP A 160 -3.19 -24.85 16.99
CA ASP A 160 -2.15 -25.59 17.71
C ASP A 160 -0.90 -24.74 17.90
N GLY A 161 -0.59 -24.44 19.16
CA GLY A 161 0.55 -23.62 19.54
C GLY A 161 0.39 -22.13 19.18
N PRO A 162 1.26 -21.26 19.70
CA PRO A 162 1.22 -19.85 19.36
C PRO A 162 1.69 -19.59 17.92
N GLU A 163 2.63 -20.39 17.38
CA GLU A 163 3.27 -20.12 16.10
C GLU A 163 2.37 -20.31 14.87
N ILE A 164 1.30 -21.11 14.97
CA ILE A 164 0.37 -21.32 13.85
C ILE A 164 -0.46 -20.07 13.52
N ARG A 165 -0.57 -19.15 14.49
CA ARG A 165 -1.15 -17.82 14.26
C ARG A 165 -0.19 -17.00 13.42
N SER A 166 -0.70 -16.20 12.49
CA SER A 166 0.19 -15.44 11.58
C SER A 166 1.05 -14.43 12.36
N ALA A 167 2.15 -13.98 11.76
CA ALA A 167 3.03 -12.98 12.39
C ALA A 167 2.29 -11.67 12.72
N GLY A 168 1.34 -11.26 11.87
CA GLY A 168 0.51 -10.08 12.10
C GLY A 168 -0.37 -10.19 13.35
N GLU A 169 -0.99 -11.35 13.59
CA GLU A 169 -1.80 -11.57 14.79
C GLU A 169 -0.99 -11.63 16.08
N ARG A 170 0.29 -12.00 15.96
CA ARG A 170 1.24 -12.03 17.06
C ARG A 170 1.98 -10.71 17.25
N CYS A 171 1.67 -9.69 16.46
CA CYS A 171 2.36 -8.40 16.46
C CYS A 171 3.88 -8.52 16.24
N LEU A 172 4.32 -9.53 15.47
CA LEU A 172 5.75 -9.79 15.18
C LEU A 172 6.23 -9.11 13.89
N SER A 173 5.29 -8.67 13.05
CA SER A 173 5.60 -7.97 11.81
C SER A 173 4.52 -6.95 11.50
N ALA A 174 4.92 -5.71 11.21
CA ALA A 174 4.06 -4.71 10.61
C ALA A 174 3.54 -5.23 9.28
N ILE A 175 2.22 -5.27 9.18
CA ILE A 175 1.54 -5.62 7.95
C ILE A 175 1.80 -4.53 6.89
N GLY A 176 2.08 -3.28 7.27
CA GLY A 176 2.16 -2.13 6.35
C GLY A 176 3.52 -1.87 5.67
N THR A 177 4.64 -1.98 6.39
CA THR A 177 5.98 -1.57 5.89
C THR A 177 6.94 -2.70 5.55
N MET A 178 6.51 -3.95 5.75
CA MET A 178 7.21 -5.12 5.21
C MET A 178 7.34 -5.01 3.69
N PRO A 179 8.46 -5.42 3.07
CA PRO A 179 8.54 -5.55 1.61
C PRO A 179 7.73 -6.77 1.13
N PRO A 180 6.87 -6.63 0.11
CA PRO A 180 6.43 -5.36 -0.47
C PRO A 180 5.43 -4.65 0.46
N MET A 181 5.48 -3.31 0.51
CA MET A 181 4.56 -2.55 1.37
C MET A 181 3.11 -2.95 1.11
N ALA A 182 2.39 -3.37 2.15
CA ALA A 182 1.02 -3.81 2.00
C ALA A 182 0.06 -2.63 2.02
N LEU A 183 -1.04 -2.78 1.28
CA LEU A 183 -2.20 -1.94 1.46
C LEU A 183 -2.87 -2.23 2.78
N LEU A 184 -2.98 -1.22 3.63
CA LEU A 184 -3.77 -1.34 4.84
C LEU A 184 -5.13 -0.63 4.67
N PRO A 185 -6.20 -1.21 5.22
CA PRO A 185 -7.53 -0.62 5.20
C PRO A 185 -7.66 0.67 6.01
N TYR A 186 -6.75 0.87 6.97
CA TYR A 186 -6.67 2.00 7.89
C TYR A 186 -5.25 2.04 8.47
N ASN A 187 -4.87 3.16 9.10
CA ASN A 187 -3.55 3.38 9.69
C ASN A 187 -2.40 3.09 8.70
N SER A 188 -2.63 3.40 7.43
CA SER A 188 -1.73 3.13 6.30
C SER A 188 -0.76 4.28 6.04
N ASN A 189 -0.55 5.12 7.05
CA ASN A 189 0.40 6.21 7.00
C ASN A 189 1.82 5.67 7.13
N ILE A 190 2.73 6.26 6.38
CA ILE A 190 4.12 5.84 6.24
C ILE A 190 4.99 7.08 6.38
N GLN A 191 6.06 7.00 7.16
CA GLN A 191 7.10 8.01 7.19
C GLN A 191 8.35 7.50 6.49
N ILE A 192 8.85 8.27 5.54
CA ILE A 192 10.15 8.07 4.93
C ILE A 192 11.11 9.10 5.51
N VAL A 193 12.23 8.62 6.03
CA VAL A 193 13.39 9.43 6.45
C VAL A 193 14.60 8.90 5.70
N GLN A 194 15.44 9.78 5.16
CA GLN A 194 16.63 9.32 4.44
C GLN A 194 17.85 10.15 4.84
N ASN A 195 19.02 9.55 4.70
CA ASN A 195 20.30 10.24 4.72
C ASN A 195 21.19 9.62 3.62
N ARG A 196 22.46 10.02 3.58
CA ARG A 196 23.43 9.52 2.59
C ARG A 196 23.63 8.00 2.59
N ASP A 197 23.39 7.31 3.70
CA ASP A 197 23.76 5.91 3.91
C ASP A 197 22.52 4.99 4.01
N TYR A 198 21.35 5.54 4.33
CA TYR A 198 20.14 4.79 4.64
C TYR A 198 18.85 5.48 4.18
N VAL A 199 17.86 4.67 3.82
CA VAL A 199 16.45 5.06 3.77
C VAL A 199 15.69 4.26 4.82
N MET A 200 14.95 4.94 5.69
CA MET A 200 14.12 4.33 6.71
C MET A 200 12.65 4.54 6.37
N ILE A 201 11.88 3.47 6.41
CA ILE A 201 10.43 3.48 6.23
C ILE A 201 9.78 3.01 7.52
N VAL A 202 8.95 3.87 8.13
CA VAL A 202 8.20 3.56 9.36
C VAL A 202 6.72 3.57 9.04
N GLY A 203 6.00 2.55 9.49
CA GLY A 203 4.55 2.43 9.28
C GLY A 203 3.79 2.82 10.54
N GLU A 204 2.64 3.47 10.38
CA GLU A 204 1.77 3.77 11.51
C GLU A 204 1.18 2.51 12.14
N MET A 205 0.86 1.47 11.37
CA MET A 205 0.41 0.20 11.94
C MET A 205 1.59 -0.61 12.48
N VAL A 206 1.56 -0.93 13.79
CA VAL A 206 2.57 -1.73 14.55
C VAL A 206 3.92 -1.02 14.76
N HIS A 207 4.15 0.16 14.15
CA HIS A 207 5.32 1.05 14.38
C HIS A 207 6.68 0.48 14.01
N ASP A 208 6.75 -0.51 13.13
CA ASP A 208 8.04 -1.08 12.72
C ASP A 208 8.83 -0.15 11.79
N ALA A 209 10.13 -0.04 12.08
CA ALA A 209 11.10 0.69 11.27
C ALA A 209 11.87 -0.27 10.36
N ARG A 210 11.60 -0.21 9.06
CA ARG A 210 12.40 -0.88 8.03
C ARG A 210 13.60 0.00 7.67
N ILE A 211 14.81 -0.54 7.82
CA ILE A 211 16.06 0.15 7.51
C ILE A 211 16.63 -0.41 6.20
N ILE A 212 16.71 0.42 5.18
CA ILE A 212 17.26 0.09 3.86
C ILE A 212 18.67 0.67 3.78
N ARG A 213 19.66 -0.19 3.59
CA ARG A 213 21.07 0.23 3.47
C ARG A 213 21.37 0.59 2.02
N LEU A 214 21.90 1.79 1.79
CA LEU A 214 22.28 2.22 0.44
C LEU A 214 23.64 1.65 0.06
N ASP A 215 23.75 1.16 -1.18
CA ASP A 215 24.98 0.63 -1.81
C ASP A 215 25.71 -0.43 -0.96
N GLY A 216 24.95 -1.17 -0.15
CA GLY A 216 25.46 -2.21 0.72
C GLY A 216 25.48 -3.60 0.06
N THR A 217 25.84 -4.60 0.85
CA THR A 217 25.71 -6.02 0.46
C THR A 217 24.72 -6.73 1.36
N HIS A 218 24.04 -7.72 0.80
CA HIS A 218 23.17 -8.58 1.58
C HIS A 218 23.94 -9.39 2.63
N GLN A 219 23.26 -9.65 3.74
CA GLN A 219 23.70 -10.55 4.78
C GLN A 219 23.63 -12.01 4.32
N PRO A 220 24.40 -12.91 4.94
CA PRO A 220 24.33 -14.34 4.64
C PRO A 220 22.92 -14.88 4.81
N SER A 221 22.51 -15.81 3.94
CA SER A 221 21.15 -16.36 3.91
C SER A 221 20.73 -17.14 5.16
N SER A 222 21.67 -17.47 6.04
CA SER A 222 21.41 -18.03 7.38
C SER A 222 20.77 -17.02 8.34
N LEU A 223 20.91 -15.72 8.09
CA LEU A 223 20.25 -14.67 8.88
C LEU A 223 18.92 -14.35 8.23
N LYS A 224 17.82 -14.69 8.92
CA LYS A 224 16.45 -14.42 8.46
C LYS A 224 15.85 -13.27 9.24
N TYR A 225 15.28 -12.30 8.53
CA TYR A 225 14.75 -11.05 9.08
C TYR A 225 13.23 -10.98 8.87
N TRP A 226 12.48 -10.48 9.85
CA TRP A 226 11.02 -10.32 9.74
C TRP A 226 10.60 -9.39 8.60
N PHE A 227 11.45 -8.45 8.19
CA PHE A 227 11.20 -7.54 7.06
C PHE A 227 12.12 -7.80 5.87
N GLY A 228 12.78 -8.95 5.84
CA GLY A 228 13.86 -9.21 4.90
C GLY A 228 15.08 -8.32 5.17
N ASP A 229 16.14 -8.57 4.40
CA ASP A 229 17.34 -7.76 4.35
C ASP A 229 17.30 -6.88 3.11
N SER A 230 17.04 -5.59 3.29
CA SER A 230 16.85 -4.63 2.20
C SER A 230 18.13 -3.85 1.87
N ILE A 231 18.54 -3.91 0.60
CA ILE A 231 19.61 -3.09 0.02
C ILE A 231 19.02 -2.18 -1.04
N GLY A 232 19.33 -0.89 -0.97
CA GLY A 232 18.90 0.10 -1.94
C GLY A 232 20.06 0.67 -2.76
N HIS A 233 19.76 1.15 -3.96
CA HIS A 233 20.65 1.98 -4.77
C HIS A 233 19.82 2.95 -5.63
N TRP A 234 20.45 4.02 -6.11
CA TRP A 234 19.79 5.00 -6.97
C TRP A 234 20.00 4.69 -8.46
N GLU A 235 18.91 4.66 -9.23
CA GLU A 235 18.92 4.62 -10.69
C GLU A 235 18.30 5.93 -11.22
N GLY A 236 19.14 6.94 -11.42
CA GLY A 236 18.66 8.29 -11.76
C GLY A 236 17.81 8.86 -10.63
N ASP A 237 16.50 8.96 -10.87
CA ASP A 237 15.55 9.55 -9.91
C ASP A 237 14.72 8.51 -9.14
N THR A 238 15.08 7.23 -9.30
CA THR A 238 14.39 6.10 -8.69
C THR A 238 15.27 5.43 -7.64
N LEU A 239 14.76 5.28 -6.42
CA LEU A 239 15.34 4.36 -5.45
C LEU A 239 14.90 2.94 -5.82
N VAL A 240 15.85 2.06 -6.11
CA VAL A 240 15.59 0.63 -6.32
C VAL A 240 16.00 -0.08 -5.05
N VAL A 241 15.14 -0.96 -4.53
CA VAL A 241 15.38 -1.70 -3.29
C VAL A 241 15.17 -3.18 -3.53
N HIS A 242 16.22 -3.97 -3.32
CA HIS A 242 16.16 -5.42 -3.38
C HIS A 242 16.10 -5.98 -1.96
N SER A 243 15.16 -6.89 -1.71
CA SER A 243 14.95 -7.51 -0.39
C SER A 243 14.87 -9.02 -0.51
N ILE A 244 15.65 -9.72 0.31
CA ILE A 244 15.71 -11.18 0.42
C ILE A 244 15.79 -11.61 1.89
N ASN A 245 16.01 -12.89 2.16
CA ASN A 245 16.27 -13.40 3.52
C ASN A 245 15.13 -13.15 4.52
N PHE A 246 13.89 -13.23 4.04
CA PHE A 246 12.70 -13.09 4.88
C PHE A 246 12.56 -14.23 5.89
N HIS A 247 12.03 -13.92 7.06
CA HIS A 247 11.66 -14.92 8.05
C HIS A 247 10.48 -15.77 7.55
N PRO A 248 10.52 -17.12 7.58
CA PRO A 248 9.48 -17.94 6.94
C PRO A 248 8.04 -17.68 7.42
N GLN A 249 7.88 -17.20 8.66
CA GLN A 249 6.56 -16.91 9.25
C GLN A 249 5.93 -15.59 8.79
N ILE A 250 6.57 -14.86 7.86
CA ILE A 250 5.97 -13.65 7.26
C ILE A 250 4.85 -13.96 6.26
N SER A 251 4.78 -15.20 5.76
CA SER A 251 3.70 -15.63 4.86
C SER A 251 2.34 -15.33 5.49
N ASN A 252 1.40 -14.85 4.70
CA ASN A 252 0.07 -14.52 5.16
C ASN A 252 -0.95 -14.60 4.02
N PHE A 253 -2.20 -14.25 4.30
CA PHE A 253 -3.28 -14.35 3.33
C PHE A 253 -3.15 -13.39 2.13
N ARG A 254 -2.38 -12.30 2.26
CA ARG A 254 -2.15 -11.31 1.19
C ARG A 254 -0.97 -11.68 0.32
N LEU A 255 0.14 -12.07 0.94
CA LEU A 255 1.31 -12.57 0.24
C LEU A 255 1.72 -13.90 0.87
N ILE A 256 1.37 -14.97 0.18
CA ILE A 256 1.85 -16.30 0.51
C ILE A 256 3.29 -16.39 0.00
N SER A 257 4.20 -16.84 0.86
CA SER A 257 5.62 -16.87 0.54
C SER A 257 6.34 -18.09 1.10
N SER A 258 7.41 -18.48 0.42
CA SER A 258 8.39 -19.47 0.81
C SER A 258 9.69 -18.79 1.26
N GLU A 259 10.72 -19.58 1.51
CA GLU A 259 12.05 -19.06 1.83
C GLU A 259 12.80 -18.51 0.61
N GLN A 260 12.25 -18.70 -0.59
CA GLN A 260 12.78 -18.20 -1.87
C GLN A 260 12.12 -16.88 -2.30
N LEU A 261 11.40 -16.20 -1.38
CA LEU A 261 10.84 -14.88 -1.66
C LEU A 261 11.95 -13.85 -1.89
N GLU A 262 11.89 -13.20 -3.04
CA GLU A 262 12.64 -12.01 -3.39
C GLU A 262 11.68 -10.89 -3.81
N VAL A 263 11.99 -9.66 -3.41
CA VAL A 263 11.17 -8.49 -3.72
C VAL A 263 12.07 -7.37 -4.22
N THR A 264 11.77 -6.86 -5.41
CA THR A 264 12.42 -5.68 -5.97
C THR A 264 11.42 -4.53 -6.02
N GLU A 265 11.62 -3.51 -5.20
CA GLU A 265 10.80 -2.30 -5.11
C GLU A 265 11.46 -1.12 -5.84
N ARG A 266 10.64 -0.20 -6.35
CA ARG A 266 11.07 1.02 -7.02
C ARG A 266 10.24 2.20 -6.53
N PHE A 267 10.90 3.26 -6.08
CA PHE A 267 10.27 4.49 -5.59
C PHE A 267 10.72 5.67 -6.45
N THR A 268 9.78 6.28 -7.18
CA THR A 268 10.05 7.43 -8.06
C THR A 268 9.14 8.59 -7.69
N ARG A 269 9.70 9.76 -7.36
CA ARG A 269 8.89 10.99 -7.20
C ARG A 269 8.37 11.41 -8.57
N ILE A 270 7.06 11.59 -8.70
CA ILE A 270 6.42 11.96 -9.97
C ILE A 270 5.69 13.31 -9.94
N SER A 271 5.46 13.87 -8.76
CA SER A 271 4.86 15.19 -8.54
C SER A 271 5.27 15.72 -7.17
N GLU A 272 4.80 16.87 -6.69
CA GLU A 272 5.09 17.31 -5.31
C GLU A 272 4.45 16.40 -4.25
N THR A 273 3.34 15.75 -4.61
CA THR A 273 2.45 15.04 -3.69
C THR A 273 2.41 13.54 -3.91
N GLU A 274 3.13 13.00 -4.89
CA GLU A 274 3.07 11.57 -5.22
C GLU A 274 4.46 10.94 -5.40
N ILE A 275 4.56 9.69 -4.93
CA ILE A 275 5.60 8.73 -5.31
C ILE A 275 4.91 7.62 -6.09
N PHE A 276 5.39 7.37 -7.31
CA PHE A 276 5.10 6.12 -7.99
C PHE A 276 5.92 5.01 -7.34
N TYR A 277 5.22 4.06 -6.74
CA TYR A 277 5.81 2.91 -6.08
C TYR A 277 5.39 1.65 -6.84
N SER A 278 6.37 0.91 -7.32
CA SER A 278 6.14 -0.39 -7.96
C SER A 278 7.04 -1.44 -7.35
N TYR A 279 6.63 -2.70 -7.46
CA TYR A 279 7.47 -3.80 -7.03
C TYR A 279 7.22 -5.06 -7.84
N VAL A 280 8.26 -5.88 -7.94
CA VAL A 280 8.23 -7.22 -8.51
C VAL A 280 8.39 -8.21 -7.37
N VAL A 281 7.54 -9.23 -7.35
CA VAL A 281 7.64 -10.36 -6.42
C VAL A 281 8.09 -11.59 -7.19
N GLU A 282 9.11 -12.26 -6.66
CA GLU A 282 9.64 -13.51 -7.19
C GLU A 282 9.62 -14.55 -6.07
N ASP A 283 8.93 -15.67 -6.31
CA ASP A 283 8.97 -16.85 -5.43
C ASP A 283 8.63 -18.09 -6.25
N PRO A 284 9.63 -18.80 -6.78
CA PRO A 284 9.42 -19.90 -7.71
C PRO A 284 8.76 -21.13 -7.07
N GLU A 285 8.65 -21.19 -5.74
CA GLU A 285 7.89 -22.25 -5.06
C GLU A 285 6.40 -21.94 -5.02
N ILE A 286 6.02 -20.67 -5.09
CA ILE A 286 4.64 -20.20 -4.91
C ILE A 286 4.01 -19.76 -6.23
N PHE A 287 4.75 -19.06 -7.09
CA PHE A 287 4.25 -18.41 -8.29
C PHE A 287 4.84 -19.01 -9.58
N ALA A 288 4.02 -19.10 -10.62
CA ALA A 288 4.36 -19.63 -11.93
C ALA A 288 5.22 -18.66 -12.77
N GLN A 289 5.17 -17.38 -12.43
CA GLN A 289 6.00 -16.31 -12.97
C GLN A 289 6.13 -15.19 -11.93
N PRO A 290 7.18 -14.36 -12.01
CA PRO A 290 7.21 -13.07 -11.34
C PRO A 290 5.97 -12.24 -11.69
N PHE A 291 5.52 -11.39 -10.78
CA PHE A 291 4.46 -10.44 -11.05
C PHE A 291 4.78 -9.06 -10.49
N THR A 292 4.24 -8.04 -11.14
CA THR A 292 4.47 -6.63 -10.87
C THR A 292 3.23 -6.00 -10.30
N VAL A 293 3.43 -5.19 -9.27
CA VAL A 293 2.39 -4.38 -8.64
C VAL A 293 2.74 -2.90 -8.79
N GLU A 294 1.74 -2.08 -9.08
CA GLU A 294 1.87 -0.63 -9.22
C GLU A 294 0.90 0.10 -8.28
N MET A 295 1.41 1.12 -7.56
CA MET A 295 0.58 1.99 -6.74
C MET A 295 1.16 3.40 -6.60
N ILE A 296 0.35 4.32 -6.06
CA ILE A 296 0.78 5.68 -5.74
C ILE A 296 0.81 5.84 -4.21
N LEU A 297 1.93 6.33 -3.69
CA LEU A 297 1.98 6.87 -2.33
C LEU A 297 1.67 8.36 -2.41
N THR A 298 0.66 8.79 -1.67
CA THR A 298 0.19 10.18 -1.64
C THR A 298 0.69 10.88 -0.39
N ARG A 299 1.16 12.12 -0.53
CA ARG A 299 1.68 12.91 0.59
C ARG A 299 0.54 13.27 1.53
N LEU A 300 0.73 13.10 2.84
CA LEU A 300 -0.26 13.54 3.82
C LEU A 300 -0.42 15.07 3.78
N PRO A 301 -1.66 15.58 3.98
CA PRO A 301 -1.89 17.01 4.07
C PRO A 301 -1.09 17.68 5.19
N PRO A 302 -0.71 18.97 5.05
CA PRO A 302 -0.03 19.70 6.10
C PRO A 302 -0.79 19.64 7.44
N GLY A 303 -0.06 19.43 8.53
CA GLY A 303 -0.63 19.34 9.89
C GLY A 303 -1.11 17.95 10.29
N GLN A 304 -1.13 16.98 9.37
CA GLN A 304 -1.30 15.58 9.74
C GLN A 304 -0.01 14.99 10.30
N GLN A 305 -0.15 13.97 11.14
CA GLN A 305 0.93 13.24 11.80
C GLN A 305 0.59 11.76 11.85
N MET A 306 1.60 10.91 11.99
CA MET A 306 1.37 9.52 12.36
C MET A 306 1.02 9.42 13.84
N TYR A 307 0.07 8.55 14.16
CA TYR A 307 -0.33 8.27 15.55
C TYR A 307 0.31 6.99 16.07
N GLU A 308 0.28 6.79 17.38
CA GLU A 308 0.67 5.52 18.00
C GLU A 308 -0.38 4.43 17.74
N PHE A 309 0.08 3.19 17.59
CA PHE A 309 -0.72 2.00 17.33
C PHE A 309 -0.19 0.91 18.25
N ALA A 310 -0.96 0.62 19.29
CA ALA A 310 -0.58 -0.37 20.27
C ALA A 310 -1.25 -1.72 19.95
N CYS A 311 -0.52 -2.58 19.22
CA CYS A 311 -1.06 -3.86 18.73
C CYS A 311 -1.57 -4.81 19.84
N HIS A 312 -0.92 -4.80 21.02
CA HIS A 312 -1.28 -5.69 22.13
C HIS A 312 -1.88 -4.94 23.34
N GLU A 313 -1.78 -3.62 23.41
CA GLU A 313 -2.26 -2.88 24.59
C GLU A 313 -3.79 -2.94 24.68
N GLY A 314 -4.30 -3.25 25.88
CA GLY A 314 -5.74 -3.44 26.08
C GLY A 314 -6.32 -4.75 25.48
N ASN A 315 -5.51 -5.60 24.85
CA ASN A 315 -6.00 -6.87 24.31
C ASN A 315 -6.29 -7.88 25.42
N TYR A 316 -7.58 -8.13 25.68
CA TYR A 316 -8.07 -9.14 26.63
C TYR A 316 -8.49 -10.45 25.96
N ALA A 317 -8.43 -10.53 24.63
CA ALA A 317 -8.94 -11.68 23.87
C ALA A 317 -8.22 -12.97 24.25
N MET A 318 -6.89 -12.94 24.39
CA MET A 318 -6.12 -14.13 24.76
C MET A 318 -6.57 -14.71 26.10
N ARG A 319 -6.75 -13.85 27.12
CA ARG A 319 -7.26 -14.29 28.43
C ARG A 319 -8.66 -14.87 28.32
N SER A 320 -9.55 -14.22 27.57
CA SER A 320 -10.92 -14.67 27.36
C SER A 320 -11.01 -16.01 26.63
N ILE A 321 -10.19 -16.22 25.59
CA ILE A 321 -10.12 -17.47 24.83
C ILE A 321 -9.67 -18.62 25.75
N LEU A 322 -8.59 -18.41 26.52
CA LEU A 322 -8.09 -19.42 27.45
C LEU A 322 -9.10 -19.73 28.57
N ALA A 323 -9.80 -18.72 29.08
CA ALA A 323 -10.86 -18.90 30.06
C ALA A 323 -12.06 -19.69 29.48
N GLY A 324 -12.43 -19.41 28.23
CA GLY A 324 -13.43 -20.18 27.48
C GLY A 324 -13.06 -21.66 27.37
N ALA A 325 -11.81 -21.96 26.99
CA ALA A 325 -11.31 -23.33 26.93
C ALA A 325 -11.36 -24.04 28.29
N ARG A 326 -10.97 -23.37 29.38
CA ARG A 326 -11.12 -23.93 30.75
C ARG A 326 -12.58 -24.19 31.11
N ARG A 327 -13.50 -23.35 30.62
CA ARG A 327 -14.93 -23.53 30.87
C ARG A 327 -15.47 -24.75 30.12
N GLU A 328 -15.08 -24.96 28.88
CA GLU A 328 -15.45 -26.14 28.10
C GLU A 328 -14.95 -27.45 28.75
N GLU A 329 -13.73 -27.46 29.30
CA GLU A 329 -13.21 -28.61 30.05
C GLU A 329 -14.08 -28.96 31.25
N VAL A 330 -14.52 -27.95 32.02
CA VAL A 330 -15.41 -28.14 33.18
C VAL A 330 -16.78 -28.66 32.75
N GLU A 331 -17.32 -28.19 31.62
CA GLU A 331 -18.61 -28.62 31.12
C GLU A 331 -18.59 -30.06 30.59
N LYS A 332 -17.53 -30.45 29.87
CA LYS A 332 -17.31 -31.84 29.43
C LYS A 332 -17.19 -32.79 30.61
N ALA A 333 -16.36 -32.46 31.60
CA ALA A 333 -16.18 -33.28 32.79
C ALA A 333 -17.44 -33.42 33.67
N ARG A 334 -18.45 -32.57 33.48
CA ARG A 334 -19.77 -32.67 34.16
C ARG A 334 -20.80 -33.45 33.35
N ALA A 335 -20.57 -33.62 32.06
CA ALA A 335 -21.45 -34.36 31.16
C ALA A 335 -21.11 -35.86 31.12
N ASP A 336 -19.87 -36.23 31.44
CA ASP A 336 -19.37 -37.61 31.60
C ASP A 336 -19.69 -38.19 32.99
#